data_AF-A0A2J5PUK4-F1
#
_entry.id   AF-A0A2J5PUK4-F1
#
_cell.length_a   1.000
_cell.length_b   1.000
_cell.length_c   1.000
_cell.angle_alpha   90.00
_cell.angle_beta   90.00
_cell.angle_gamma   90.00
#
_symmetry.space_group_name_H-M   'P 1'
#
loop_
_entity.id
_entity.type
_entity.pdbx_description
1 polymer ?
#
loop_
_entity_poly.entity_id
_entity_poly.type
_entity_poly.pdbx_seq_one_letter_code
_entity_poly.pdbx_strand_id
1 'polypeptide(L)'
;MIPGLNWEPKNQLTSLKQVEEALDRLISSHGESYPLPLSTDVQAELFPEVMHMRSDRRMQREKLASNRKMRREEKVLERAWMLRQNLLGQALTELNFQSPETINTLYTRWADEFDARELAQGFWQWWTRFASLISLGWLRDSNEPLYNVMYEIRFNVRDTPAHLREAERWKVPNKLTDRSRG
;
A
#
# COMPACT_ATOMS: atom_id res chain seq x y z
N MET A 1 -59.59 -3.84 5.46
CA MET A 1 -59.11 -2.46 5.31
C MET A 1 -57.60 -2.56 5.14
N ILE A 2 -57.04 -2.05 4.04
CA ILE A 2 -55.58 -2.09 3.83
C ILE A 2 -54.95 -1.01 4.74
N PRO A 3 -54.11 -1.37 5.72
CA PRO A 3 -53.32 -0.43 6.51
C PRO A 3 -52.58 0.60 5.63
N GLY A 4 -52.54 1.87 6.01
CA GLY A 4 -51.82 2.92 5.27
C GLY A 4 -52.61 3.63 4.16
N LEU A 5 -53.73 3.06 3.69
CA LEU A 5 -54.72 3.78 2.88
C LEU A 5 -55.62 4.63 3.80
N ASN A 6 -55.05 5.70 4.36
CA ASN A 6 -55.80 6.65 5.19
C ASN A 6 -56.61 7.60 4.29
N TRP A 7 -57.63 7.07 3.62
CA TRP A 7 -58.58 7.90 2.89
C TRP A 7 -59.53 8.55 3.88
N GLU A 8 -59.20 9.78 4.29
CA GLU A 8 -60.10 10.62 5.08
C GLU A 8 -60.99 11.45 4.14
N PRO A 9 -62.31 11.21 4.07
CA PRO A 9 -63.23 11.95 3.19
C PRO A 9 -63.28 13.47 3.46
N LYS A 10 -62.68 13.94 4.56
CA LYS A 10 -62.58 15.36 4.93
C LYS A 10 -61.31 16.04 4.43
N ASN A 11 -60.29 15.29 3.98
CA ASN A 11 -59.06 15.85 3.41
C ASN A 11 -59.24 16.10 1.91
N GLN A 12 -59.59 17.35 1.56
CA GLN A 12 -59.90 17.82 0.21
C GLN A 12 -58.73 17.79 -0.80
N LEU A 13 -57.58 17.22 -0.45
CA LEU A 13 -56.35 17.31 -1.25
C LEU A 13 -56.20 16.17 -2.28
N THR A 14 -56.94 15.06 -2.14
CA THR A 14 -56.84 13.90 -3.04
C THR A 14 -58.22 13.32 -3.34
N SER A 15 -58.58 13.28 -4.62
CA SER A 15 -59.85 12.71 -5.09
C SER A 15 -59.80 11.18 -5.04
N LEU A 16 -60.92 10.52 -4.71
CA LEU A 16 -61.03 9.05 -4.74
C LEU A 16 -60.59 8.49 -6.10
N LYS A 17 -60.95 9.16 -7.21
CA LYS A 17 -60.51 8.78 -8.56
C LYS A 17 -58.99 8.81 -8.74
N GLN A 18 -58.30 9.75 -8.09
CA GLN A 18 -56.83 9.85 -8.17
C GLN A 18 -56.15 8.72 -7.39
N VAL A 19 -56.76 8.28 -6.28
CA VAL A 19 -56.28 7.13 -5.50
C VAL A 19 -56.49 5.83 -6.28
N GLU A 20 -57.67 5.65 -6.88
CA GLU A 20 -57.96 4.49 -7.75
C GLU A 20 -57.00 4.42 -8.94
N GLU A 21 -56.81 5.54 -9.66
CA GLU A 21 -55.91 5.58 -10.81
C GLU A 21 -54.45 5.32 -10.41
N ALA A 22 -54.03 5.78 -9.23
CA ALA A 22 -52.71 5.49 -8.68
C ALA A 22 -52.56 3.99 -8.35
N LEU A 23 -53.59 3.35 -7.78
CA LEU A 23 -53.59 1.90 -7.50
C LEU A 23 -53.54 1.09 -8.79
N ASP A 24 -54.33 1.45 -9.80
CA ASP A 24 -54.33 0.77 -11.10
C ASP A 24 -52.96 0.85 -11.77
N ARG A 25 -52.32 2.03 -11.73
CA ARG A 25 -50.94 2.19 -12.24
C ARG A 25 -49.93 1.39 -11.42
N LEU A 26 -50.06 1.33 -10.11
CA LEU A 26 -49.18 0.57 -9.22
C LEU A 26 -49.28 -0.95 -9.54
N ILE A 27 -50.50 -1.47 -9.64
CA ILE A 27 -50.78 -2.88 -9.97
C ILE A 27 -50.30 -3.22 -11.38
N SER A 28 -50.60 -2.36 -12.36
CA SER A 28 -50.15 -2.53 -13.75
C SER A 28 -48.62 -2.54 -13.86
N SER A 29 -47.93 -1.84 -12.97
CA SER A 29 -46.47 -1.84 -12.89
C SER A 29 -45.89 -2.93 -11.99
N HIS A 30 -46.72 -3.82 -11.43
CA HIS A 30 -46.32 -4.83 -10.44
C HIS A 30 -45.52 -4.24 -9.26
N GLY A 31 -45.88 -3.03 -8.82
CA GLY A 31 -45.18 -2.34 -7.74
C GLY A 31 -43.90 -1.61 -8.15
N GLU A 32 -43.52 -1.54 -9.43
CA GLU A 32 -42.34 -0.77 -9.86
C GLU A 32 -42.56 0.75 -9.87
N SER A 33 -43.78 1.20 -10.21
CA SER A 33 -44.12 2.62 -10.23
C SER A 33 -44.42 3.14 -8.82
N TYR A 34 -44.18 4.43 -8.58
CA TYR A 34 -44.60 5.10 -7.34
C TYR A 34 -45.56 6.25 -7.69
N PRO A 35 -46.83 5.94 -8.01
CA PRO A 35 -47.81 6.96 -8.32
C PRO A 35 -48.33 7.61 -7.03
N LEU A 36 -48.09 8.91 -6.89
CA LEU A 36 -48.80 9.72 -5.90
C LEU A 36 -50.32 9.62 -6.15
N PRO A 37 -51.16 9.58 -5.10
CA PRO A 37 -50.85 9.93 -3.71
C PRO A 37 -50.51 8.74 -2.79
N LEU A 38 -50.25 7.54 -3.32
CA LEU A 38 -49.98 6.35 -2.50
C LEU A 38 -48.65 6.48 -1.74
N SER A 39 -48.65 6.07 -0.47
CA SER A 39 -47.45 6.06 0.36
C SER A 39 -46.59 4.83 0.09
N THR A 40 -45.31 4.91 0.48
CA THR A 40 -44.38 3.78 0.36
C THR A 40 -44.79 2.58 1.21
N ASP A 41 -45.54 2.81 2.29
CA ASP A 41 -46.04 1.73 3.17
C ASP A 41 -47.09 0.87 2.46
N VAL A 42 -48.00 1.50 1.70
CA VAL A 42 -49.02 0.79 0.90
C VAL A 42 -48.36 -0.04 -0.21
N GLN A 43 -47.29 0.49 -0.82
CA GLN A 43 -46.50 -0.27 -1.79
C GLN A 43 -45.75 -1.44 -1.16
N ALA A 44 -45.18 -1.26 0.05
CA ALA A 44 -44.47 -2.31 0.76
C ALA A 44 -45.39 -3.44 1.24
N GLU A 45 -46.65 -3.12 1.56
CA GLU A 45 -47.66 -4.12 1.93
C GLU A 45 -48.17 -4.91 0.72
N LEU A 46 -48.43 -4.23 -0.41
CA LEU A 46 -48.95 -4.88 -1.62
C LEU A 46 -47.87 -5.61 -2.43
N PHE A 47 -46.62 -5.12 -2.41
CA PHE A 47 -45.50 -5.66 -3.18
C PHE A 47 -44.20 -5.72 -2.33
N PRO A 48 -44.17 -6.53 -1.26
CA PRO A 48 -43.01 -6.63 -0.37
C PRO A 48 -41.74 -7.09 -1.10
N GLU A 49 -41.88 -7.93 -2.13
CA GLU A 49 -40.75 -8.43 -2.93
C GLU A 49 -40.01 -7.30 -3.65
N VAL A 50 -40.72 -6.28 -4.14
CA VAL A 50 -40.12 -5.14 -4.84
C VAL A 50 -39.27 -4.31 -3.88
N MET A 51 -39.74 -4.13 -2.63
CA MET A 51 -39.01 -3.42 -1.59
C MET A 51 -37.78 -4.20 -1.11
N HIS A 52 -37.90 -5.52 -0.95
CA HIS A 52 -36.76 -6.40 -0.66
C HIS A 52 -35.73 -6.36 -1.79
N MET A 53 -36.14 -6.53 -3.05
CA MET A 53 -35.24 -6.45 -4.20
C MET A 53 -34.51 -5.11 -4.31
N ARG A 54 -35.21 -3.99 -4.07
CA ARG A 54 -34.59 -2.66 -4.05
C ARG A 54 -33.57 -2.52 -2.92
N SER A 55 -33.89 -3.02 -1.74
CA SER A 55 -33.03 -3.01 -0.56
C SER A 55 -31.80 -3.89 -0.76
N ASP A 56 -31.97 -5.11 -1.27
CA ASP A 56 -30.89 -6.03 -1.61
C ASP A 56 -29.98 -5.46 -2.69
N ARG A 57 -30.55 -4.86 -3.74
CA ARG A 57 -29.77 -4.18 -4.79
C ARG A 57 -28.99 -3.01 -4.22
N ARG A 58 -29.56 -2.23 -3.30
CA ARG A 58 -28.88 -1.14 -2.60
C ARG A 58 -27.72 -1.67 -1.75
N MET A 59 -27.98 -2.67 -0.90
CA MET A 59 -26.97 -3.32 -0.06
C MET A 59 -25.84 -3.92 -0.91
N GLN A 60 -26.17 -4.57 -2.01
CA GLN A 60 -25.18 -5.14 -2.92
C GLN A 60 -24.33 -4.06 -3.59
N ARG A 61 -24.93 -2.93 -3.99
CA ARG A 61 -24.18 -1.77 -4.53
C ARG A 61 -23.23 -1.18 -3.49
N GLU A 62 -23.68 -1.05 -2.24
CA GLU A 62 -22.86 -0.55 -1.13
C GLU A 62 -21.70 -1.50 -0.82
N LYS A 63 -21.96 -2.81 -0.76
CA LYS A 63 -20.94 -3.86 -0.60
C LYS A 63 -19.91 -3.81 -1.74
N LEU A 64 -20.36 -3.69 -2.99
CA LEU A 64 -19.48 -3.56 -4.14
C LEU A 64 -18.64 -2.29 -4.09
N ALA A 65 -19.21 -1.16 -3.68
CA ALA A 65 -18.50 0.11 -3.53
C ALA A 65 -17.43 0.02 -2.42
N SER A 66 -17.78 -0.55 -1.27
CA SER A 66 -16.86 -0.80 -0.16
C SER A 66 -15.71 -1.71 -0.57
N ASN A 67 -16.00 -2.86 -1.20
CA ASN A 67 -14.99 -3.79 -1.69
C ASN A 67 -14.10 -3.19 -2.79
N ARG A 68 -14.61 -2.25 -3.59
CA ARG A 68 -13.80 -1.51 -4.57
C ARG A 68 -12.86 -0.53 -3.88
N LYS A 69 -13.31 0.14 -2.83
CA LYS A 69 -12.48 1.06 -2.03
C LYS A 69 -11.37 0.28 -1.31
N MET A 70 -11.71 -0.80 -0.61
CA MET A 70 -10.76 -1.66 0.09
C MET A 70 -9.67 -2.19 -0.84
N ARG A 71 -10.04 -2.74 -2.00
CA ARG A 71 -9.06 -3.22 -3.00
C ARG A 71 -8.15 -2.13 -3.56
N ARG A 72 -8.60 -0.87 -3.60
CA ARG A 72 -7.73 0.24 -4.02
C ARG A 72 -6.71 0.56 -2.92
N GLU A 73 -7.14 0.60 -1.67
CA GLU A 73 -6.28 0.85 -0.52
C GLU A 73 -5.23 -0.27 -0.36
N GLU A 74 -5.64 -1.53 -0.44
CA GLU A 74 -4.73 -2.69 -0.43
C GLU A 74 -3.68 -2.59 -1.53
N LYS A 75 -4.07 -2.25 -2.76
CA LYS A 75 -3.13 -2.07 -3.87
C LYS A 75 -2.15 -0.92 -3.65
N VAL A 76 -2.56 0.15 -2.97
CA VAL A 76 -1.67 1.28 -2.66
C VAL A 76 -0.62 0.84 -1.62
N LEU A 77 -1.05 0.15 -0.57
CA LEU A 77 -0.15 -0.40 0.46
C LEU A 77 0.82 -1.42 -0.14
N GLU A 78 0.33 -2.34 -0.96
CA GLU A 78 1.15 -3.34 -1.64
C GLU A 78 2.19 -2.67 -2.56
N ARG A 79 1.79 -1.67 -3.35
CA ARG A 79 2.72 -0.91 -4.20
C ARG A 79 3.77 -0.16 -3.39
N ALA A 80 3.38 0.48 -2.29
CA ALA A 80 4.31 1.18 -1.42
C ALA A 80 5.33 0.21 -0.78
N TRP A 81 4.85 -0.94 -0.32
CA TRP A 81 5.71 -1.99 0.22
C TRP A 81 6.67 -2.54 -0.85
N MET A 82 6.18 -2.88 -2.04
CA MET A 82 7.01 -3.34 -3.16
C MET A 82 8.05 -2.30 -3.57
N LEU A 83 7.69 -1.01 -3.63
CA LEU A 83 8.62 0.06 -3.93
C LEU A 83 9.72 0.15 -2.87
N ARG A 84 9.37 0.09 -1.58
CA ARG A 84 10.34 0.09 -0.48
C ARG A 84 11.30 -1.09 -0.57
N GLN A 85 10.76 -2.29 -0.83
CA GLN A 85 11.58 -3.50 -1.00
C GLN A 85 12.49 -3.40 -2.22
N ASN A 86 12.01 -2.86 -3.34
CA ASN A 86 12.83 -2.65 -4.53
C ASN A 86 13.97 -1.65 -4.28
N LEU A 87 13.70 -0.55 -3.59
CA LEU A 87 14.73 0.43 -3.21
C LEU A 87 15.77 -0.21 -2.28
N LEU A 88 15.34 -0.99 -1.30
CA LEU A 88 16.26 -1.72 -0.41
C LEU A 88 17.10 -2.71 -1.21
N GLY A 89 16.48 -3.45 -2.13
CA GLY A 89 17.17 -4.36 -3.05
C GLY A 89 18.21 -3.65 -3.92
N GLN A 90 17.93 -2.42 -4.38
CA GLN A 90 18.90 -1.59 -5.10
C GLN A 90 20.07 -1.19 -4.21
N ALA A 91 19.81 -0.70 -2.99
CA ALA A 91 20.86 -0.34 -2.02
C ALA A 91 21.76 -1.55 -1.69
N LEU A 92 21.17 -2.73 -1.47
CA LEU A 92 21.91 -3.97 -1.22
C LEU A 92 22.68 -4.47 -2.45
N THR A 93 22.11 -4.32 -3.63
CA THR A 93 22.80 -4.64 -4.89
C THR A 93 24.02 -3.74 -5.03
N GLU A 94 23.86 -2.44 -4.80
CA GLU A 94 24.95 -1.49 -4.92
C GLU A 94 26.02 -1.67 -3.83
N LEU A 95 25.63 -2.04 -2.62
CA LEU A 95 26.53 -2.43 -1.54
C LEU A 95 27.50 -3.53 -2.00
N ASN A 96 27.04 -4.50 -2.80
CA ASN A 96 27.92 -5.55 -3.32
C ASN A 96 29.04 -5.04 -4.23
N PHE A 97 28.87 -3.83 -4.80
CA PHE A 97 29.84 -3.13 -5.63
C PHE A 97 30.71 -2.13 -4.86
N GLN A 98 30.66 -2.11 -3.52
CA GLN A 98 31.51 -1.25 -2.70
C GLN A 98 32.70 -2.01 -2.12
N SER A 99 33.83 -1.32 -1.99
CA SER A 99 34.97 -1.72 -1.18
C SER A 99 34.94 -0.97 0.17
N PRO A 100 35.77 -1.36 1.16
CA PRO A 100 35.91 -0.60 2.40
C PRO A 100 36.26 0.88 2.19
N GLU A 101 36.93 1.21 1.07
CA GLU A 101 37.26 2.60 0.73
C GLU A 101 36.04 3.41 0.27
N THR A 102 35.04 2.77 -0.33
CA THR A 102 33.89 3.44 -0.96
C THR A 102 32.58 3.25 -0.19
N ILE A 103 32.55 2.38 0.81
CA ILE A 103 31.34 2.11 1.61
C ILE A 103 30.77 3.36 2.29
N ASN A 104 31.64 4.28 2.72
CA ASN A 104 31.24 5.53 3.36
C ASN A 104 30.41 6.42 2.42
N THR A 105 30.74 6.47 1.12
CA THR A 105 29.98 7.25 0.14
C THR A 105 28.63 6.60 -0.15
N LEU A 106 28.58 5.27 -0.21
CA LEU A 106 27.33 4.52 -0.34
C LEU A 106 26.42 4.76 0.87
N TYR A 107 26.96 4.63 2.08
CA TYR A 107 26.21 4.82 3.32
C TYR A 107 25.62 6.23 3.41
N THR A 108 26.43 7.26 3.15
CA THR A 108 25.94 8.65 3.22
C THR A 108 24.79 8.91 2.25
N ARG A 109 24.81 8.33 1.05
CA ARG A 109 23.70 8.48 0.08
C ARG A 109 22.41 7.79 0.56
N TRP A 110 22.51 6.63 1.18
CA TRP A 110 21.35 5.83 1.58
C TRP A 110 20.90 6.06 3.03
N ALA A 111 21.68 6.80 3.84
CA ALA A 111 21.41 7.05 5.25
C ALA A 111 20.14 7.89 5.49
N ASP A 112 19.81 8.79 4.56
CA ASP A 112 18.57 9.59 4.65
C ASP A 112 17.32 8.77 4.24
N GLU A 113 17.51 7.71 3.45
CA GLU A 113 16.42 6.91 2.89
C GLU A 113 16.07 5.70 3.78
N PHE A 114 17.06 5.11 4.48
CA PHE A 114 16.90 3.87 5.24
C PHE A 114 17.31 4.00 6.70
N ASP A 115 16.57 3.34 7.59
CA ASP A 115 17.04 3.08 8.96
C ASP A 115 18.31 2.20 8.89
N ALA A 116 19.27 2.48 9.76
CA ALA A 116 20.47 1.67 9.93
C ALA A 116 20.14 0.18 10.12
N ARG A 117 19.00 -0.15 10.74
CA ARG A 117 18.54 -1.53 10.93
C ARG A 117 18.23 -2.24 9.61
N GLU A 118 17.65 -1.53 8.63
CA GLU A 118 17.29 -2.11 7.33
C GLU A 118 18.55 -2.47 6.52
N LEU A 119 19.60 -1.64 6.62
CA LEU A 119 20.87 -1.87 5.93
C LEU A 119 21.80 -2.84 6.67
N ALA A 120 21.66 -2.97 7.99
CA ALA A 120 22.58 -3.72 8.84
C ALA A 120 22.79 -5.17 8.38
N GLN A 121 21.71 -5.90 8.07
CA GLN A 121 21.83 -7.31 7.69
C GLN A 121 22.70 -7.50 6.45
N GLY A 122 22.44 -6.74 5.39
CA GLY A 122 23.24 -6.80 4.17
C GLY A 122 24.66 -6.29 4.37
N PHE A 123 24.81 -5.23 5.16
CA PHE A 123 26.11 -4.68 5.53
C PHE A 123 27.01 -5.72 6.23
N TRP A 124 26.49 -6.44 7.24
CA TRP A 124 27.30 -7.43 7.95
C TRP A 124 27.65 -8.64 7.08
N GLN A 125 26.83 -8.99 6.09
CA GLN A 125 27.20 -10.00 5.10
C GLN A 125 28.34 -9.50 4.19
N TRP A 126 28.21 -8.28 3.67
CA TRP A 126 29.24 -7.61 2.88
C TRP A 126 30.57 -7.51 3.64
N TRP A 127 30.53 -7.19 4.93
CA TRP A 127 31.70 -7.07 5.81
C TRP A 127 32.59 -8.31 5.79
N THR A 128 32.01 -9.50 5.84
CA THR A 128 32.76 -10.76 5.91
C THR A 128 33.66 -11.04 4.70
N ARG A 129 33.48 -10.30 3.59
CA ARG A 129 34.28 -10.45 2.38
C ARG A 129 35.67 -9.83 2.51
N PHE A 130 35.87 -8.87 3.42
CA PHE A 130 37.07 -8.05 3.50
C PHE A 130 37.93 -8.43 4.70
N ALA A 131 39.24 -8.56 4.46
CA ALA A 131 40.18 -9.02 5.48
C ALA A 131 40.60 -7.86 6.40
N SER A 132 40.69 -6.64 5.86
CA SER A 132 40.95 -5.41 6.62
C SER A 132 39.99 -5.24 7.79
N LEU A 133 38.73 -5.61 7.58
CA LEU A 133 37.63 -5.46 8.52
C LEU A 133 37.55 -6.54 9.60
N ILE A 134 38.28 -7.65 9.47
CA ILE A 134 38.25 -8.73 10.48
C ILE A 134 38.74 -8.22 11.84
N SER A 135 39.75 -7.36 11.84
CA SER A 135 40.31 -6.72 13.05
C SER A 135 39.28 -5.88 13.81
N LEU A 136 38.25 -5.40 13.12
CA LEU A 136 37.15 -4.60 13.67
C LEU A 136 35.93 -5.44 14.04
N GLY A 137 36.04 -6.77 14.12
CA GLY A 137 34.92 -7.67 14.41
C GLY A 137 34.17 -7.34 15.71
N TRP A 138 34.87 -6.76 16.70
CA TRP A 138 34.27 -6.31 17.95
C TRP A 138 33.14 -5.28 17.78
N LEU A 139 33.17 -4.46 16.71
CA LEU A 139 32.10 -3.49 16.40
C LEU A 139 30.76 -4.16 16.10
N ARG A 140 30.80 -5.37 15.54
CA ARG A 140 29.61 -6.17 15.28
C ARG A 140 29.03 -6.70 16.58
N ASP A 141 29.90 -7.14 17.49
CA ASP A 141 29.51 -7.77 18.75
C ASP A 141 29.03 -6.74 19.78
N SER A 142 29.50 -5.49 19.70
CA SER A 142 29.11 -4.40 20.59
C SER A 142 27.79 -3.72 20.22
N ASN A 143 27.11 -4.18 19.16
CA ASN A 143 25.85 -3.58 18.67
C ASN A 143 25.97 -2.08 18.38
N GLU A 144 27.13 -1.64 17.88
CA GLU A 144 27.39 -0.25 17.54
C GLU A 144 26.52 0.20 16.35
N PRO A 145 26.03 1.44 16.35
CA PRO A 145 25.25 1.96 15.25
C PRO A 145 26.12 2.11 13.99
N LEU A 146 25.53 1.89 12.82
CA LEU A 146 26.27 1.87 11.54
C LEU A 146 27.05 3.15 11.25
N TYR A 147 26.60 4.33 11.71
CA TYR A 147 27.35 5.57 11.52
C TYR A 147 28.71 5.52 12.24
N ASN A 148 28.78 4.92 13.43
CA ASN A 148 30.02 4.77 14.19
C ASN A 148 30.92 3.73 13.51
N VAL A 149 30.33 2.64 13.04
CA VAL A 149 31.03 1.62 12.25
C VAL A 149 31.64 2.22 10.96
N MET A 150 30.91 3.10 10.27
CA MET A 150 31.42 3.80 9.08
C MET A 150 32.62 4.70 9.41
N TYR A 151 32.56 5.38 10.56
CA TYR A 151 33.66 6.20 11.06
C TYR A 151 34.90 5.32 11.26
N GLU A 152 34.80 4.22 11.99
CA GLU A 152 35.90 3.29 12.25
C GLU A 152 36.49 2.65 10.97
N ILE A 153 35.63 2.23 10.03
CA ILE A 153 36.11 1.73 8.72
C ILE A 153 36.96 2.79 8.02
N ARG A 154 36.56 4.07 8.06
CA ARG A 154 37.29 5.15 7.40
C ARG A 154 38.70 5.31 7.97
N PHE A 155 38.89 5.16 9.28
CA PHE A 155 40.22 5.17 9.90
C PHE A 155 41.02 3.94 9.53
N ASN A 156 40.43 2.75 9.66
CA ASN A 156 41.10 1.49 9.34
C ASN A 156 41.59 1.44 7.89
N VAL A 157 40.80 1.95 6.95
CA VAL A 157 41.17 2.04 5.54
C VAL A 157 42.38 2.94 5.31
N ARG A 158 42.53 4.03 6.07
CA ARG A 158 43.71 4.91 5.96
C ARG A 158 44.99 4.20 6.38
N ASP A 159 44.88 3.34 7.39
CA ASP A 159 46.01 2.57 7.92
C ASP A 159 46.26 1.27 7.13
N THR A 160 45.34 0.86 6.25
CA THR A 160 45.47 -0.37 5.46
C THR A 160 46.50 -0.20 4.34
N PRO A 161 47.51 -1.11 4.26
CA PRO A 161 48.50 -1.13 3.17
C PRO A 161 47.89 -1.13 1.77
N ALA A 162 48.51 -0.42 0.83
CA ALA A 162 47.99 -0.26 -0.54
C ALA A 162 47.74 -1.60 -1.26
N HIS A 163 48.63 -2.57 -1.11
CA HIS A 163 48.48 -3.90 -1.74
C HIS A 163 47.25 -4.67 -1.23
N LEU A 164 46.87 -4.50 0.04
CA LEU A 164 45.64 -5.09 0.59
C LEU A 164 44.40 -4.37 0.06
N ARG A 165 44.43 -3.03 -0.03
CA ARG A 165 43.33 -2.26 -0.63
C ARG A 165 43.09 -2.64 -2.09
N GLU A 166 44.17 -2.83 -2.86
CA GLU A 166 44.09 -3.33 -4.24
C GLU A 166 43.49 -4.74 -4.30
N ALA A 167 43.96 -5.67 -3.47
CA ALA A 167 43.39 -7.02 -3.40
C ALA A 167 41.89 -7.02 -3.03
N GLU A 168 41.47 -6.11 -2.16
CA GLU A 168 40.06 -5.95 -1.77
C GLU A 168 39.20 -5.33 -2.87
N ARG A 169 39.73 -4.38 -3.65
CA ARG A 169 39.09 -3.93 -4.90
C ARG A 169 38.89 -5.08 -5.88
N TRP A 170 39.81 -6.04 -5.90
CA TRP A 170 39.65 -7.25 -6.71
C TRP A 170 38.51 -8.17 -6.26
N LYS A 171 38.00 -8.04 -5.03
CA LYS A 171 36.81 -8.77 -4.55
C LYS A 171 35.48 -8.15 -4.95
N VAL A 172 35.49 -6.92 -5.45
CA VAL A 172 34.29 -6.20 -5.89
C VAL A 172 34.03 -6.48 -7.37
N PRO A 173 32.80 -6.84 -7.81
CA PRO A 173 32.54 -7.25 -9.20
C PRO A 173 32.76 -6.17 -10.27
N ASN A 174 33.00 -4.90 -9.91
CA ASN A 174 33.24 -3.84 -10.88
C ASN A 174 34.70 -3.87 -11.39
N LYS A 175 34.90 -4.40 -12.60
CA LYS A 175 36.23 -4.55 -13.25
C LYS A 175 36.43 -3.62 -14.44
N LEU A 176 35.47 -2.74 -14.71
CA LEU A 176 35.57 -1.78 -15.81
C LEU A 176 36.52 -0.67 -15.40
N THR A 177 37.79 -0.84 -15.73
CA THR A 177 38.68 0.31 -15.89
C THR A 177 38.29 0.95 -17.22
N ASP A 178 37.76 2.17 -17.18
CA ASP A 178 37.54 2.98 -18.38
C ASP A 178 38.90 3.25 -19.04
N ARG A 179 39.34 2.32 -19.89
CA ARG A 179 40.43 2.49 -20.83
C ARG A 179 39.85 3.07 -22.12
N SER A 180 39.20 4.22 -22.05
CA SER A 180 38.84 4.97 -23.25
C SER A 180 38.93 6.47 -23.02
N ARG A 181 40.17 6.97 -23.05
CA ARG A 181 40.54 8.35 -23.45
C ARG A 181 42.03 8.35 -23.76
N GLY A 182 42.35 7.83 -24.95
CA GLY A 182 43.59 8.04 -25.68
C GLY A 182 43.24 8.56 -27.06
#